data_AF-A0AAU3HF63-F1
#
_entry.id   AF-A0AAU3HF63-F1
#
_cell.length_a   1.000
_cell.length_b   1.000
_cell.length_c   1.000
_cell.angle_alpha   90.00
_cell.angle_beta   90.00
_cell.angle_gamma   90.00
#
_symmetry.space_group_name_H-M   'P 1'
#
loop_
_entity.id
_entity.type
_entity.pdbx_description
1 polymer ?
#
loop_
_entity_poly.entity_id
_entity_poly.type
_entity_poly.pdbx_seq_one_letter_code
_entity_poly.pdbx_strand_id
1 'polypeptide(L)'
;MSEQRRGERLDQPRAPRGLHLPRIDADSFGRWAEGIARGMGTANFLVYMTLILAAWFLWNTLAPAHLRFDPYTFTFLTLVLSLQASYAAPLILLAQNRQADRDRVSLDEDRRRATMQKADTEYLAREIAALRIAMGDVATRDFLRSELTRLAEELDEAAERRRKLERRQHERGQHDRGQQDRGTRRPPGGRPLDEPRDELDGDHAHDARHQSPT
;
A
#
# COMPACT_ATOMS: atom_id res chain seq x y z
N MET A 1 -30.62 50.16 -49.59
CA MET A 1 -31.42 49.58 -48.50
C MET A 1 -31.49 48.08 -48.76
N SER A 2 -30.47 47.35 -48.31
CA SER A 2 -30.23 45.95 -48.67
C SER A 2 -30.74 45.04 -47.54
N GLU A 3 -31.85 44.35 -47.79
CA GLU A 3 -32.38 43.32 -46.88
C GLU A 3 -31.45 42.11 -46.87
N GLN A 4 -30.75 41.90 -45.76
CA GLN A 4 -30.03 40.65 -45.49
C GLN A 4 -31.01 39.57 -45.02
N ARG A 5 -31.43 38.70 -45.93
CA ARG A 5 -32.02 37.40 -45.57
C ARG A 5 -30.95 36.58 -44.83
N ARG A 6 -31.14 36.38 -43.52
CA ARG A 6 -30.31 35.47 -42.71
C ARG A 6 -30.54 34.04 -43.19
N GLY A 7 -29.51 33.42 -43.74
CA GLY A 7 -29.49 32.02 -44.10
C GLY A 7 -29.63 31.13 -42.87
N GLU A 8 -30.58 30.21 -42.93
CA GLU A 8 -30.77 29.12 -41.99
C GLU A 8 -29.50 28.24 -42.00
N ARG A 9 -28.78 28.20 -40.88
CA ARG A 9 -27.51 27.48 -40.75
C ARG A 9 -27.79 25.97 -40.74
N LEU A 10 -27.37 25.29 -41.80
CA LEU A 10 -27.53 23.85 -42.08
C LEU A 10 -26.65 22.92 -41.20
N ASP A 11 -26.03 23.45 -40.14
CA ASP A 11 -24.98 22.78 -39.36
C ASP A 11 -25.48 22.26 -37.99
N GLN A 12 -26.79 22.29 -37.75
CA GLN A 12 -27.39 21.70 -36.56
C GLN A 12 -28.02 20.36 -36.94
N PRO A 13 -27.50 19.22 -36.42
CA PRO A 13 -28.15 17.94 -36.64
C PRO A 13 -29.57 18.02 -36.08
N ARG A 14 -30.54 17.84 -36.99
CA ARG A 14 -31.97 17.91 -36.68
C ARG A 14 -32.29 16.85 -35.64
N ALA A 15 -32.49 17.26 -34.40
CA ALA A 15 -32.87 16.35 -33.32
C ALA A 15 -34.13 15.59 -33.75
N PRO A 16 -34.11 14.24 -33.82
CA PRO A 16 -35.29 13.49 -34.18
C PRO A 16 -36.37 13.79 -33.12
N ARG A 17 -37.59 14.12 -33.57
CA ARG A 17 -38.75 14.29 -32.70
C ARG A 17 -38.88 13.03 -31.84
N GLY A 18 -38.47 13.14 -30.58
CA GLY A 18 -38.46 12.03 -29.65
C GLY A 18 -39.88 11.57 -29.39
N LEU A 19 -40.16 10.31 -29.73
CA LEU A 19 -41.34 9.61 -29.23
C LEU A 19 -41.24 9.62 -27.70
N HIS A 20 -42.19 10.28 -27.04
CA HIS A 20 -42.24 10.37 -25.58
C HIS A 20 -42.79 9.03 -25.05
N LEU A 21 -41.96 7.98 -25.05
CA LEU A 21 -42.32 6.75 -24.35
C LEU A 21 -42.38 7.06 -22.85
N PRO A 22 -43.42 6.60 -22.14
CA PRO A 22 -43.44 6.68 -20.69
C PRO A 22 -42.19 5.97 -20.16
N ARG A 23 -41.28 6.75 -19.57
CA ARG A 23 -40.05 6.24 -18.96
C ARG A 23 -40.49 5.45 -17.73
N ILE A 24 -40.59 4.13 -17.88
CA ILE A 24 -40.84 3.22 -16.75
C ILE A 24 -39.75 3.52 -15.72
N ASP A 25 -40.19 3.88 -14.51
CA ASP A 25 -39.34 4.38 -13.44
C ASP A 25 -38.37 3.28 -12.99
N ALA A 26 -37.14 3.34 -13.53
CA ALA A 26 -36.09 2.35 -13.32
C ALA A 26 -35.66 2.24 -11.85
N ASP A 27 -35.91 3.28 -11.05
CA ASP A 27 -35.63 3.32 -9.62
C ASP A 27 -36.65 2.50 -8.82
N SER A 28 -37.93 2.57 -9.20
CA SER A 28 -38.99 1.79 -8.55
C SER A 28 -38.84 0.29 -8.85
N PHE A 29 -38.55 -0.08 -10.09
CA PHE A 29 -38.23 -1.48 -10.43
C PHE A 29 -36.92 -1.95 -9.78
N GLY A 30 -35.94 -1.05 -9.64
CA GLY A 30 -34.66 -1.34 -9.02
C GLY A 30 -34.75 -1.77 -7.56
N ARG A 31 -35.55 -1.06 -6.75
CA ARG A 31 -35.79 -1.41 -5.34
C ARG A 31 -36.54 -2.72 -5.17
N TRP A 32 -37.51 -2.98 -6.04
CA TRP A 32 -38.24 -4.25 -6.05
C TRP A 32 -37.34 -5.42 -6.45
N ALA A 33 -36.51 -5.23 -7.49
CA ALA A 33 -35.51 -6.20 -7.92
C ALA A 33 -34.46 -6.48 -6.84
N GLU A 34 -34.05 -5.48 -6.05
CA GLU A 34 -33.13 -5.67 -4.92
C GLU A 34 -33.76 -6.53 -3.80
N GLY A 35 -35.06 -6.38 -3.55
CA GLY A 35 -35.81 -7.26 -2.65
C GLY A 35 -35.86 -8.70 -3.16
N ILE A 36 -36.15 -8.88 -4.44
CA ILE A 36 -36.22 -10.21 -5.08
C ILE A 36 -34.85 -10.86 -5.18
N ALA A 37 -33.79 -10.13 -5.49
CA ALA A 37 -32.44 -10.66 -5.60
C ALA A 37 -31.95 -11.20 -4.25
N ARG A 38 -32.21 -10.49 -3.15
CA ARG A 38 -31.92 -10.97 -1.79
C ARG A 38 -32.75 -12.21 -1.44
N GLY A 39 -34.00 -12.28 -1.90
CA GLY A 39 -34.88 -13.42 -1.70
C GLY A 39 -34.46 -14.68 -2.49
N MET A 40 -34.18 -14.55 -3.79
CA MET A 40 -33.82 -15.67 -4.68
C MET A 40 -32.44 -16.27 -4.38
N GLY A 41 -31.49 -15.49 -3.87
CA GLY A 41 -30.16 -15.98 -3.51
C GLY A 41 -30.11 -16.79 -2.21
N THR A 42 -31.22 -16.89 -1.48
CA THR A 42 -31.29 -17.56 -0.18
C THR A 42 -31.94 -18.94 -0.31
N ALA A 43 -31.39 -19.96 0.35
CA ALA A 43 -31.94 -21.33 0.37
C ALA A 43 -33.43 -21.41 0.79
N ASN A 44 -33.90 -20.40 1.53
CA ASN A 44 -35.28 -20.27 1.99
C ASN A 44 -36.31 -20.18 0.85
N PHE A 45 -35.96 -19.64 -0.32
CA PHE A 45 -36.88 -19.56 -1.46
C PHE A 45 -37.25 -20.95 -1.98
N LEU A 46 -36.25 -21.83 -2.12
CA LEU A 46 -36.45 -23.21 -2.55
C LEU A 46 -37.33 -23.97 -1.56
N VAL A 47 -37.05 -23.82 -0.25
CA VAL A 47 -37.86 -24.44 0.81
C VAL A 47 -39.32 -24.00 0.71
N TYR A 48 -39.58 -22.69 0.59
CA TYR A 48 -40.95 -22.18 0.46
C TYR A 48 -41.67 -22.69 -0.79
N MET A 49 -40.99 -22.71 -1.94
CA MET A 49 -41.56 -23.26 -3.19
C MET A 49 -41.88 -24.75 -3.08
N THR A 50 -40.99 -25.54 -2.48
CA THR A 50 -41.24 -26.96 -2.22
C THR A 50 -42.43 -27.17 -1.30
N LEU A 51 -42.57 -26.35 -0.24
CA LEU A 51 -43.71 -26.44 0.68
C LEU A 51 -45.04 -26.14 -0.02
N ILE A 52 -45.10 -25.13 -0.89
CA ILE A 52 -46.32 -24.83 -1.66
C ILE A 52 -46.68 -26.01 -2.57
N LEU A 53 -45.71 -26.53 -3.33
CA LEU A 53 -45.93 -27.66 -4.24
C LEU A 53 -46.38 -28.91 -3.47
N ALA A 54 -45.71 -29.20 -2.34
CA ALA A 54 -46.07 -30.31 -1.48
C ALA A 54 -47.47 -30.14 -0.88
N ALA A 55 -47.83 -28.95 -0.42
CA ALA A 55 -49.15 -28.65 0.11
C ALA A 55 -50.25 -28.82 -0.97
N TRP A 56 -50.01 -28.33 -2.18
CA TRP A 56 -50.94 -28.49 -3.31
C TRP A 56 -51.13 -29.96 -3.68
N PHE A 57 -50.04 -30.71 -3.77
CA PHE A 57 -50.05 -32.14 -4.04
C PHE A 57 -50.80 -32.91 -2.95
N LEU A 58 -50.50 -32.63 -1.69
CA LEU A 58 -51.10 -33.29 -0.53
C LEU A 58 -52.58 -32.99 -0.42
N TRP A 59 -52.98 -31.73 -0.66
CA TRP A 59 -54.39 -31.33 -0.72
C TRP A 59 -55.14 -32.10 -1.80
N ASN A 60 -54.65 -32.10 -3.05
CA ASN A 60 -55.36 -32.76 -4.14
C ASN A 60 -55.36 -34.30 -4.05
N THR A 61 -54.41 -34.89 -3.33
CA THR A 61 -54.33 -36.34 -3.09
C THR A 61 -55.21 -36.79 -1.93
N LEU A 62 -55.15 -36.09 -0.79
CA LEU A 62 -55.87 -36.46 0.44
C LEU A 62 -57.28 -35.89 0.52
N ALA A 63 -57.62 -34.86 -0.25
CA ALA A 63 -58.96 -34.26 -0.21
C ALA A 63 -60.03 -35.26 -0.70
N PRO A 64 -61.24 -35.20 -0.11
CA PRO A 64 -62.42 -35.90 -0.64
C PRO A 64 -62.69 -35.54 -2.09
N ALA A 65 -63.25 -36.48 -2.87
CA ALA A 65 -63.45 -36.34 -4.32
C ALA A 65 -64.20 -35.06 -4.76
N HIS A 66 -65.04 -34.49 -3.88
CA HIS A 66 -65.80 -33.27 -4.14
C HIS A 66 -65.03 -31.96 -3.88
N LEU A 67 -63.86 -32.01 -3.22
CA LEU A 67 -62.99 -30.86 -2.92
C LEU A 67 -61.65 -30.90 -3.69
N ARG A 68 -61.45 -31.91 -4.55
CA ARG A 68 -60.27 -32.02 -5.41
C ARG A 68 -60.38 -31.00 -6.53
N PHE A 69 -59.50 -30.00 -6.49
CA PHE A 69 -59.46 -28.95 -7.49
C PHE A 69 -58.67 -29.38 -8.74
N ASP A 70 -57.65 -30.22 -8.57
CA ASP A 70 -56.72 -30.69 -9.61
C ASP A 70 -56.54 -32.23 -9.53
N PRO A 71 -57.44 -33.02 -10.14
CA PRO A 71 -57.42 -34.49 -10.10
C PRO A 71 -56.18 -35.12 -10.78
N TYR A 72 -56.06 -36.47 -10.68
CA TYR A 72 -54.89 -37.22 -11.15
C TYR A 72 -54.52 -36.93 -12.61
N THR A 73 -53.45 -36.14 -12.75
CA THR A 73 -52.67 -35.63 -13.91
C THR A 73 -52.14 -34.23 -13.59
N PHE A 74 -52.68 -33.58 -12.55
CA PHE A 74 -52.26 -32.25 -12.06
C PHE A 74 -52.13 -31.22 -13.19
N THR A 75 -53.18 -31.12 -14.01
CA THR A 75 -53.17 -30.31 -15.23
C THR A 75 -53.04 -28.83 -14.87
N PHE A 76 -53.72 -28.37 -13.82
CA PHE A 76 -53.61 -26.97 -13.38
C PHE A 76 -52.21 -26.65 -12.87
N LEU A 77 -51.64 -27.51 -12.03
CA LEU A 77 -50.28 -27.34 -11.54
C LEU A 77 -49.27 -27.24 -12.69
N THR A 78 -49.42 -28.11 -13.68
CA THR A 78 -48.55 -28.13 -14.87
C THR A 78 -48.69 -26.86 -15.71
N LEU A 79 -49.93 -26.39 -15.92
CA LEU A 79 -50.18 -25.13 -16.63
C LEU A 79 -49.55 -23.94 -15.91
N VAL A 80 -49.69 -23.85 -14.59
CA VAL A 80 -49.08 -22.78 -13.80
C VAL A 80 -47.55 -22.85 -13.84
N LEU A 81 -46.96 -24.04 -13.70
CA LEU A 81 -45.49 -24.21 -13.76
C LEU A 81 -44.91 -23.86 -15.13
N SER A 82 -45.59 -24.24 -16.21
CA SER A 82 -45.16 -23.86 -17.57
C SER A 82 -45.25 -22.36 -17.82
N LEU A 83 -46.32 -21.71 -17.33
CA LEU A 83 -46.45 -20.24 -17.35
C LEU A 83 -45.35 -19.57 -16.51
N GLN A 84 -45.06 -20.11 -15.32
CA GLN A 84 -44.01 -19.60 -14.43
C GLN A 84 -42.65 -19.60 -15.13
N ALA A 85 -42.30 -20.71 -15.79
CA ALA A 85 -41.06 -20.81 -16.56
C ALA A 85 -41.02 -19.82 -17.74
N SER A 86 -42.14 -19.66 -18.45
CA SER A 86 -42.24 -18.74 -19.58
C SER A 86 -42.05 -17.27 -19.19
N TYR A 87 -42.62 -16.83 -18.05
CA TYR A 87 -42.45 -15.46 -17.56
C TYR A 87 -41.12 -15.23 -16.83
N ALA A 88 -40.46 -16.29 -16.36
CA ALA A 88 -39.13 -16.18 -15.75
C ALA A 88 -38.08 -15.70 -16.76
N ALA A 89 -38.09 -16.17 -18.01
CA ALA A 89 -37.12 -15.79 -19.03
C ALA A 89 -37.00 -14.26 -19.27
N PRO A 90 -38.10 -13.51 -19.54
CA PRO A 90 -38.02 -12.07 -19.73
C PRO A 90 -37.65 -11.31 -18.45
N LEU A 91 -38.08 -11.78 -17.28
CA LEU A 91 -37.67 -11.20 -15.99
C LEU A 91 -36.17 -11.36 -15.75
N ILE A 92 -35.64 -12.56 -16.03
CA ILE A 92 -34.21 -12.85 -15.92
C ILE A 92 -33.43 -11.97 -16.88
N LEU A 93 -33.89 -11.80 -18.13
CA LEU A 93 -33.23 -10.93 -19.11
C LEU A 93 -33.19 -9.48 -18.64
N LEU A 94 -34.28 -8.97 -18.05
CA LEU A 94 -34.31 -7.60 -17.52
C LEU A 94 -33.39 -7.44 -16.31
N ALA A 95 -33.34 -8.44 -15.42
CA ALA A 95 -32.42 -8.47 -14.29
C ALA A 95 -30.96 -8.52 -14.75
N GLN A 96 -30.66 -9.31 -15.78
CA GLN A 96 -29.34 -9.45 -16.40
C GLN A 96 -28.89 -8.15 -17.07
N ASN A 97 -29.76 -7.47 -17.83
CA ASN A 97 -29.43 -6.17 -18.44
C ASN A 97 -29.03 -5.15 -17.36
N ARG A 98 -29.79 -5.08 -16.27
CA ARG A 98 -29.49 -4.17 -15.15
C ARG A 98 -28.21 -4.57 -14.41
N GLN A 99 -27.91 -5.86 -14.31
CA GLN A 99 -26.66 -6.34 -13.73
C GLN A 99 -25.47 -5.95 -14.61
N ALA A 100 -25.57 -6.19 -15.92
CA ALA A 100 -24.54 -5.80 -16.90
C ALA A 100 -24.29 -4.29 -16.94
N ASP A 101 -25.34 -3.47 -16.79
CA ASP A 101 -25.19 -2.01 -16.69
C ASP A 101 -24.41 -1.59 -15.44
N ARG A 102 -24.69 -2.20 -14.28
CA ARG A 102 -23.94 -1.96 -13.04
C ARG A 102 -22.49 -2.44 -13.15
N ASP A 103 -22.29 -3.63 -13.70
CA ASP A 103 -20.96 -4.21 -13.90
C ASP A 103 -20.13 -3.34 -14.84
N ARG A 104 -20.75 -2.77 -15.89
CA ARG A 104 -20.08 -1.83 -16.81
C ARG A 104 -19.61 -0.57 -16.08
N VAL A 105 -20.46 0.04 -15.25
CA VAL A 105 -20.08 1.23 -14.47
C VAL A 105 -18.92 0.90 -13.52
N SER A 106 -19.00 -0.24 -12.82
CA SER A 106 -17.92 -0.69 -11.93
C SER A 106 -16.60 -0.88 -12.67
N LEU A 107 -16.64 -1.51 -13.86
CA LEU A 107 -15.45 -1.73 -14.68
C LEU A 107 -14.83 -0.43 -15.19
N ASP A 108 -15.66 0.55 -15.56
CA ASP A 108 -15.16 1.85 -16.01
C ASP A 108 -14.54 2.65 -14.85
N GLU A 109 -15.11 2.56 -13.64
CA GLU A 109 -14.48 3.10 -12.43
C GLU A 109 -13.15 2.43 -12.11
N ASP A 110 -13.09 1.10 -12.16
CA ASP A 110 -11.86 0.35 -11.88
C ASP A 110 -10.76 0.67 -12.89
N ARG A 111 -11.10 0.81 -14.18
CA ARG A 111 -10.17 1.28 -15.20
C ARG A 111 -9.63 2.68 -14.87
N ARG A 112 -10.49 3.60 -14.46
CA ARG A 112 -10.08 4.97 -14.07
C ARG A 112 -9.18 4.96 -12.84
N ARG A 113 -9.47 4.12 -11.85
CA ARG A 113 -8.61 3.95 -10.67
C ARG A 113 -7.26 3.36 -11.05
N ALA A 114 -7.23 2.36 -11.93
CA ALA A 114 -5.99 1.75 -12.40
C ALA A 114 -5.11 2.73 -13.18
N THR A 115 -5.69 3.59 -14.02
CA THR A 115 -4.91 4.63 -14.73
C THR A 115 -4.35 5.67 -13.77
N MET A 116 -5.12 6.09 -12.75
CA MET A 116 -4.62 6.99 -11.70
C MET A 116 -3.50 6.33 -10.89
N GLN A 117 -3.67 5.10 -10.43
CA GLN A 117 -2.63 4.36 -9.69
C GLN A 117 -1.35 4.19 -10.50
N LYS A 118 -1.47 3.93 -11.82
CA LYS A 118 -0.31 3.88 -12.71
C LYS A 118 0.41 5.22 -12.76
N ALA A 119 -0.32 6.32 -12.92
CA ALA A 119 0.27 7.66 -12.95
C ALA A 119 0.94 8.04 -11.62
N ASP A 120 0.31 7.73 -10.49
CA ASP A 120 0.87 7.95 -9.15
C ASP A 120 2.16 7.14 -8.95
N THR A 121 2.17 5.89 -9.41
CA THR A 121 3.36 5.03 -9.34
C THR A 121 4.49 5.55 -10.21
N GLU A 122 4.19 6.00 -11.43
CA GLU A 122 5.17 6.63 -12.32
C GLU A 122 5.72 7.94 -11.74
N TYR A 123 4.86 8.73 -11.09
CA TYR A 123 5.26 9.95 -10.39
C TYR A 123 6.21 9.63 -9.22
N LEU A 124 5.81 8.73 -8.32
CA LEU A 124 6.65 8.30 -7.20
C LEU A 124 7.98 7.70 -7.66
N ALA A 125 7.98 6.89 -8.72
CA ALA A 125 9.20 6.33 -9.29
C ALA A 125 10.14 7.42 -9.82
N ARG A 126 9.61 8.44 -10.49
CA ARG A 126 10.39 9.60 -10.95
C ARG A 126 10.95 10.39 -9.77
N GLU A 127 10.15 10.61 -8.74
CA GLU A 127 10.57 11.37 -7.55
C GLU A 127 11.64 10.63 -6.75
N ILE A 128 11.52 9.30 -6.61
CA ILE A 128 12.55 8.46 -6.00
C ILE A 128 13.84 8.48 -6.84
N ALA A 129 13.73 8.44 -8.17
CA ALA A 129 14.90 8.53 -9.05
C ALA A 129 15.60 9.90 -8.92
N ALA A 130 14.84 11.00 -8.88
CA ALA A 130 15.37 12.34 -8.66
C ALA A 130 16.02 12.47 -7.27
N LEU A 131 15.36 11.97 -6.22
CA LEU A 131 15.91 11.92 -4.86
C LEU A 131 17.18 11.09 -4.80
N ARG A 132 17.24 9.95 -5.50
CA ARG A 132 18.44 9.10 -5.58
C ARG A 132 19.62 9.83 -6.23
N ILE A 133 19.39 10.59 -7.29
CA ILE A 133 20.44 11.39 -7.95
C ILE A 133 20.93 12.49 -6.98
N ALA A 134 20.01 13.24 -6.39
CA ALA A 134 20.34 14.29 -5.42
C ALA A 134 21.12 13.76 -4.21
N MET A 135 20.75 12.58 -3.67
CA MET A 135 21.50 11.92 -2.61
C MET A 135 22.83 11.33 -3.11
N GLY A 136 22.89 10.83 -4.34
CA GLY A 136 24.11 10.30 -4.95
C GLY A 136 25.22 11.35 -5.04
N ASP A 137 24.87 12.60 -5.37
CA ASP A 137 25.83 13.71 -5.43
C ASP A 137 26.32 14.14 -4.04
N VAL A 138 25.46 14.08 -3.01
CA VAL A 138 25.80 14.48 -1.63
C VAL A 138 26.50 13.36 -0.85
N ALA A 139 26.31 12.11 -1.22
CA ALA A 139 26.91 10.94 -0.58
C ALA A 139 28.09 10.35 -1.37
N THR A 140 28.79 11.15 -2.16
CA THR A 140 30.00 10.66 -2.82
C THR A 140 31.03 10.27 -1.75
N ARG A 141 31.57 9.05 -1.81
CA ARG A 141 32.61 8.54 -0.89
C ARG A 141 33.72 9.56 -0.68
N ASP A 142 34.08 10.31 -1.72
CA ASP A 142 35.13 11.33 -1.67
C ASP A 142 34.73 12.58 -0.89
N PHE A 143 33.46 13.00 -0.91
CA PHE A 143 32.95 14.10 -0.07
C PHE A 143 32.87 13.68 1.40
N LEU A 144 32.33 12.49 1.69
CA LEU A 144 32.36 11.94 3.05
C LEU A 144 33.80 11.76 3.54
N ARG A 145 34.69 11.29 2.67
CA ARG A 145 36.11 11.13 3.00
C ARG A 145 36.79 12.46 3.24
N SER A 146 36.54 13.47 2.40
CA SER A 146 37.13 14.79 2.60
C SER A 146 36.66 15.42 3.90
N GLU A 147 35.37 15.27 4.25
CA GLU A 147 34.83 15.89 5.45
C GLU A 147 35.21 15.14 6.73
N LEU A 148 35.31 13.80 6.68
CA LEU A 148 35.91 13.01 7.76
C LEU A 148 37.41 13.33 7.93
N THR A 149 38.14 13.52 6.82
CA THR A 149 39.57 13.87 6.88
C THR A 149 39.76 15.26 7.47
N ARG A 150 38.96 16.24 7.04
CA ARG A 150 38.96 17.60 7.56
C ARG A 150 38.65 17.65 9.06
N LEU A 151 37.63 16.90 9.51
CA LEU A 151 37.31 16.76 10.93
C LEU A 151 38.44 16.10 11.72
N ALA A 152 39.09 15.09 11.15
CA ALA A 152 40.24 14.43 11.78
C ALA A 152 41.43 15.39 11.93
N GLU A 153 41.74 16.18 10.90
CA GLU A 153 42.79 17.20 10.92
C GLU A 153 42.50 18.29 11.96
N GLU A 154 41.26 18.78 12.05
CA GLU A 154 40.85 19.75 13.08
C GLU A 154 41.05 19.21 14.51
N LEU A 155 40.75 17.93 14.73
CA LEU A 155 40.95 17.27 16.02
C LEU A 155 42.43 17.09 16.36
N ASP A 156 43.25 16.66 15.40
CA ASP A 156 44.71 16.52 15.60
C ASP A 156 45.37 17.88 15.89
N GLU A 157 45.03 18.92 15.14
CA GLU A 157 45.49 20.28 15.45
C GLU A 157 45.05 20.73 16.84
N ALA A 158 43.81 20.44 17.24
CA ALA A 158 43.33 20.76 18.57
C ALA A 158 44.11 20.01 19.66
N ALA A 159 44.47 18.75 19.42
CA ALA A 159 45.30 17.96 20.32
C ALA A 159 46.73 18.50 20.40
N GLU A 160 47.34 18.89 19.28
CA GLU A 160 48.67 19.51 19.26
C GLU A 160 48.69 20.86 19.97
N ARG A 161 47.66 21.69 19.75
CA ARG A 161 47.49 22.97 20.47
C ARG A 161 47.47 22.73 21.99
N ARG A 162 46.73 21.72 22.45
CA ARG A 162 46.71 21.32 23.88
C ARG A 162 48.10 20.88 24.37
N ARG A 163 48.80 20.00 23.63
CA ARG A 163 50.15 19.55 24.00
C ARG A 163 51.17 20.70 24.04
N LYS A 164 51.12 21.64 23.10
CA LYS A 164 52.00 22.84 23.08
C LYS A 164 51.77 23.72 24.30
N LEU A 165 50.51 23.91 24.70
CA LEU A 165 50.16 24.65 25.91
C LEU A 165 50.71 23.95 27.17
N GLU A 166 50.59 22.62 27.26
CA GLU A 166 51.16 21.83 28.36
C GLU A 166 52.69 21.90 28.40
N ARG A 167 53.36 21.87 27.24
CA ARG A 167 54.83 22.01 27.15
C ARG A 167 55.31 23.37 27.61
N ARG A 168 54.62 24.44 27.20
CA ARG A 168 54.91 25.81 27.65
C ARG A 168 54.67 25.99 29.15
N GLN A 169 53.68 25.30 29.72
CA GLN A 169 53.48 25.27 31.17
C GLN A 169 54.62 24.51 31.88
N HIS A 170 55.08 23.37 31.33
CA HIS A 170 56.22 22.63 31.87
C HIS A 170 57.54 23.42 31.80
N GLU A 171 57.83 24.09 30.69
CA GLU A 171 59.04 24.93 30.57
C GLU A 171 59.01 26.12 31.52
N ARG A 172 57.84 26.77 31.69
CA ARG A 172 57.68 27.83 32.70
C ARG A 172 57.85 27.29 34.12
N GLY A 173 57.32 26.10 34.43
CA GLY A 173 57.49 25.46 35.73
C GLY A 173 58.93 24.97 36.01
N GLN A 174 59.70 24.58 34.98
CA GLN A 174 61.11 24.23 35.12
C GLN A 174 62.01 25.44 35.34
N HIS A 175 61.74 26.56 34.66
CA HIS A 175 62.44 27.82 34.92
C HIS A 175 62.24 28.31 36.37
N ASP A 176 61.07 28.05 36.95
CA ASP A 176 60.78 28.38 38.35
C ASP A 176 61.48 27.42 39.34
N ARG A 177 61.64 26.12 38.99
CA ARG A 177 62.43 25.16 39.79
C ARG A 177 63.94 25.38 39.72
N GLY A 178 64.47 25.87 38.60
CA GLY A 178 65.91 26.17 38.43
C GLY A 178 66.42 27.30 39.34
N GLN A 179 65.53 28.08 39.94
CA GLN A 179 65.89 29.12 40.90
C GLN A 179 65.87 28.65 42.37
N GLN A 180 65.25 27.50 42.68
CA GLN A 180 65.23 26.95 44.03
C GLN A 180 66.42 26.02 44.36
N ASP A 181 67.12 25.46 43.37
CA ASP A 181 68.18 24.44 43.61
C ASP A 181 69.62 25.01 43.71
N ARG A 182 69.76 26.24 44.24
CA ARG A 182 71.05 26.90 44.55
C ARG A 182 71.42 26.83 46.03
N GLY A 183 71.16 25.69 46.66
CA GLY A 183 71.73 25.30 47.95
C GLY A 183 71.45 23.83 48.14
N THR A 184 72.36 22.90 47.91
CA THR A 184 73.51 22.63 48.80
C THR A 184 74.35 21.55 48.10
N ARG A 185 75.64 21.78 47.83
CA ARG A 185 76.52 20.77 47.23
C ARG A 185 77.31 20.01 48.31
N ARG A 186 77.30 18.68 48.25
CA ARG A 186 78.25 17.80 48.95
C ARG A 186 78.62 16.61 48.03
N PRO A 187 79.91 16.28 47.82
CA PRO A 187 80.35 15.10 47.06
C PRO A 187 81.04 14.07 48.00
N PRO A 188 81.71 13.00 47.52
CA PRO A 188 81.66 12.27 46.24
C PRO A 188 81.54 10.73 46.44
N GLY A 189 81.42 9.95 45.37
CA GLY A 189 81.88 8.54 45.42
C GLY A 189 81.42 7.60 44.31
N GLY A 190 82.38 6.99 43.61
CA GLY A 190 82.28 5.62 43.08
C GLY A 190 81.86 5.44 41.62
N ARG A 191 82.82 5.15 40.73
CA ARG A 191 82.67 4.20 39.61
C ARG A 191 83.28 2.85 40.06
N PRO A 192 83.16 1.72 39.34
CA PRO A 192 82.33 1.37 38.17
C PRO A 192 81.56 0.04 38.39
N LEU A 193 80.79 -0.43 37.40
CA LEU A 193 80.89 -1.76 36.76
C LEU A 193 79.55 -2.31 36.26
N ASP A 194 79.66 -2.88 35.05
CA ASP A 194 79.02 -4.07 34.48
C ASP A 194 77.52 -4.09 34.12
N GLU A 195 77.33 -4.31 32.81
CA GLU A 195 76.19 -4.96 32.17
C GLU A 195 75.80 -6.26 32.90
N PRO A 196 74.51 -6.61 32.89
CA PRO A 196 74.17 -7.83 32.19
C PRO A 196 72.90 -7.71 31.34
N ARG A 197 72.92 -8.45 30.22
CA ARG A 197 71.72 -8.97 29.55
C ARG A 197 70.95 -9.84 30.54
N ASP A 198 69.62 -9.81 30.46
CA ASP A 198 68.82 -11.02 30.59
C ASP A 198 67.60 -10.96 29.67
N GLU A 199 67.50 -12.03 28.88
CA GLU A 199 66.38 -12.43 28.05
C GLU A 199 65.25 -13.04 28.90
N LEU A 200 64.08 -13.21 28.25
CA LEU A 200 62.93 -14.07 28.61
C LEU A 200 62.02 -13.50 29.72
N ASP A 201 60.69 -13.58 29.67
CA ASP A 201 59.74 -14.51 29.04
C ASP A 201 58.46 -13.66 28.75
N GLY A 202 57.76 -13.77 27.63
CA GLY A 202 56.86 -14.88 27.38
C GLY A 202 55.56 -14.74 28.21
N ASP A 203 54.50 -14.17 27.64
CA ASP A 203 53.20 -14.84 27.76
C ASP A 203 52.23 -14.53 26.62
N HIS A 204 51.65 -15.62 26.14
CA HIS A 204 50.60 -15.73 25.14
C HIS A 204 49.25 -15.80 25.85
N ALA A 205 48.27 -14.99 25.43
CA ALA A 205 46.85 -15.37 25.47
C ALA A 205 46.12 -14.44 24.49
N HIS A 206 45.82 -14.85 23.25
CA HIS A 206 44.78 -15.82 22.88
C HIS A 206 43.39 -15.37 23.38
N ASP A 207 42.69 -14.56 22.59
CA ASP A 207 41.26 -14.83 22.40
C ASP A 207 40.77 -14.43 21.01
N ALA A 208 40.70 -15.45 20.16
CA ALA A 208 39.86 -15.48 18.98
C ALA A 208 38.84 -16.59 19.22
N ARG A 209 37.56 -16.21 19.31
CA ARG A 209 36.33 -17.00 19.07
C ARG A 209 35.15 -16.16 19.60
N HIS A 210 34.09 -15.82 18.88
CA HIS A 210 33.30 -16.60 17.94
C HIS A 210 32.54 -15.69 16.95
N GLN A 211 32.65 -16.00 15.67
CA GLN A 211 31.50 -15.94 14.77
C GLN A 211 30.71 -17.25 14.95
N SER A 212 29.38 -17.18 14.94
CA SER A 212 28.56 -17.92 13.97
C SER A 212 27.08 -17.52 14.02
N PRO A 213 26.42 -17.51 12.85
CA PRO A 213 24.98 -17.31 12.68
C PRO A 213 24.21 -18.65 12.71
N THR A 214 22.92 -18.57 13.04
CA THR A 214 21.86 -19.47 12.59
C THR A 214 20.61 -18.65 12.37
#